data_AF-A0A1Q7QIE9-F1
#
_entry.id   AF-A0A1Q7QIE9-F1
#
_cell.length_a   1.000
_cell.length_b   1.000
_cell.length_c   1.000
_cell.angle_alpha   90.00
_cell.angle_beta   90.00
_cell.angle_gamma   90.00
#
_symmetry.space_group_name_H-M   'P 1'
#
loop_
_entity.id
_entity.type
_entity.pdbx_description
1 polymer ?
#
loop_
_entity_poly.entity_id
_entity_poly.type
_entity_poly.pdbx_seq_one_letter_code
_entity_poly.pdbx_strand_id
1 'polypeptide(L)' 'MKQLEEKVKDIIVEELGVERDKLTNDASFMEDLGADSLDTVELVMAFEKEFDIDIP' A
#
# COMPACT_ATOMS: atom_id res chain seq x y z
N MET A 1 -2.50 9.70 -17.18
CA MET A 1 -2.71 9.80 -15.72
C MET A 1 -2.65 8.39 -15.12
N LYS A 2 -1.48 7.74 -15.09
CA LYS A 2 -1.29 6.40 -14.49
C LYS A 2 -0.20 6.37 -13.41
N GLN A 3 0.49 7.49 -13.16
CA GLN A 3 1.69 7.48 -12.31
C GLN A 3 1.40 7.29 -10.82
N LEU A 4 0.24 7.75 -10.33
CA LEU A 4 -0.10 7.64 -8.90
C LEU A 4 -0.44 6.20 -8.50
N GLU A 5 -1.30 5.53 -9.27
CA GLU A 5 -1.68 4.13 -8.98
C GLU A 5 -0.48 3.19 -9.03
N GLU A 6 0.41 3.36 -10.02
CA GLU A 6 1.62 2.56 -10.13
C GLU A 6 2.56 2.79 -8.93
N LYS A 7 2.76 4.04 -8.51
CA LYS A 7 3.55 4.36 -7.30
C LYS A 7 2.94 3.75 -6.04
N VAL A 8 1.61 3.85 -5.88
CA VAL A 8 0.92 3.26 -4.73
C VAL A 8 1.13 1.75 -4.70
N LYS A 9 0.98 1.09 -5.86
CA LYS A 9 1.23 -0.35 -5.98
C LYS A 9 2.70 -0.72 -5.70
N ASP A 10 3.66 0.07 -6.17
CA ASP A 10 5.09 -0.16 -5.91
C ASP A 10 5.39 -0.15 -4.40
N ILE A 11 4.90 0.88 -3.69
CA ILE A 11 5.10 1.01 -2.24
C ILE A 11 4.46 -0.16 -1.49
N ILE A 12 3.25 -0.58 -1.89
CA ILE A 12 2.58 -1.73 -1.28
C ILE A 12 3.39 -3.02 -1.50
N VAL A 13 3.91 -3.25 -2.71
CA VAL A 13 4.75 -4.42 -2.99
C VAL A 13 6.05 -4.39 -2.18
N GLU A 14 6.66 -3.21 -1.99
CA GLU A 14 7.90 -3.06 -1.23
C GLU A 14 7.70 -3.21 0.29
N GLU A 15 6.69 -2.56 0.86
CA GLU A 15 6.44 -2.58 2.31
C GLU A 15 5.76 -3.87 2.76
N LEU A 16 4.71 -4.32 2.06
CA LEU A 16 3.96 -5.53 2.43
C LEU A 16 4.59 -6.80 1.84
N GLY A 17 5.56 -6.70 0.93
CA GLY A 17 6.20 -7.86 0.31
C GLY A 17 5.25 -8.72 -0.52
N VAL A 18 4.13 -8.16 -0.96
CA VAL A 18 3.08 -8.86 -1.71
C VAL A 18 3.29 -8.77 -3.21
N GLU A 19 2.74 -9.71 -3.96
CA GLU A 19 2.82 -9.70 -5.42
C GLU A 19 1.90 -8.64 -6.02
N ARG A 20 2.40 -7.88 -7.02
CA ARG A 20 1.63 -6.84 -7.72
C ARG A 20 0.33 -7.39 -8.34
N ASP A 21 0.33 -8.67 -8.73
CA ASP A 21 -0.84 -9.33 -9.31
C ASP A 21 -1.98 -9.54 -8.29
N LYS A 22 -1.67 -9.54 -6.99
CA LYS A 22 -2.68 -9.58 -5.92
C LYS A 22 -3.26 -8.20 -5.61
N LEU A 23 -2.60 -7.12 -6.04
CA LEU A 23 -3.06 -5.75 -5.86
C LEU A 23 -4.16 -5.39 -6.84
N THR A 24 -5.36 -5.84 -6.52
CA THR A 24 -6.60 -5.42 -7.18
C THR A 24 -7.20 -4.21 -6.46
N ASN A 25 -7.98 -3.40 -7.16
CA ASN A 25 -8.64 -2.24 -6.54
C ASN A 25 -9.67 -2.62 -5.47
N ASP A 26 -10.11 -3.88 -5.48
CA ASP A 26 -11.07 -4.43 -4.53
C ASP A 26 -10.39 -5.30 -3.46
N ALA A 27 -9.05 -5.41 -3.49
CA ALA A 27 -8.30 -6.24 -2.55
C ALA A 27 -8.34 -5.66 -1.14
N SER A 28 -8.60 -6.51 -0.16
CA SER A 28 -8.50 -6.20 1.25
C SER A 28 -7.04 -6.31 1.73
N PHE A 29 -6.51 -5.24 2.33
CA PHE A 29 -5.17 -5.27 2.91
C PHE A 29 -5.02 -6.37 3.97
N MET A 30 -6.03 -6.59 4.81
CA MET A 30 -5.97 -7.61 5.86
C MET A 30 -6.29 -9.01 5.33
N GLU A 31 -7.33 -9.17 4.52
CA GLU A 31 -7.83 -10.49 4.13
C GLU A 31 -7.09 -11.07 2.91
N ASP A 32 -6.77 -10.23 1.91
CA ASP A 32 -6.16 -10.69 0.65
C ASP A 32 -4.64 -10.54 0.64
N LEU A 33 -4.14 -9.45 1.23
CA LEU A 33 -2.70 -9.15 1.30
C LEU A 33 -2.06 -9.63 2.60
N GLY A 34 -2.87 -10.00 3.60
CA GLY A 34 -2.37 -10.52 4.88
C GLY A 34 -1.67 -9.48 5.74
N ALA A 35 -1.89 -8.19 5.48
CA ALA A 35 -1.36 -7.10 6.28
C ALA A 35 -2.02 -7.10 7.67
N ASP A 36 -1.21 -7.01 8.71
CA ASP A 36 -1.73 -6.84 10.06
C ASP A 36 -1.97 -5.35 10.41
N SER A 37 -2.42 -5.09 11.64
CA SER A 37 -2.66 -3.73 12.12
C SER A 37 -1.40 -2.87 12.23
N LEU A 38 -0.22 -3.49 12.32
CA LEU A 38 1.08 -2.83 12.36
C LEU A 38 1.54 -2.51 10.93
N ASP A 39 1.45 -3.49 10.04
CA ASP A 39 1.80 -3.35 8.62
C ASP A 39 0.98 -2.23 7.95
N THR A 40 -0.30 -2.13 8.27
CA THR A 40 -1.17 -1.04 7.77
C THR A 40 -0.75 0.34 8.27
N VAL A 41 -0.25 0.46 9.51
CA VAL A 41 0.26 1.72 10.05
C VAL A 41 1.60 2.08 9.42
N GLU A 42 2.49 1.11 9.22
CA GLU A 42 3.77 1.31 8.54
C GLU A 42 3.57 1.73 7.07
N LEU A 43 2.64 1.08 6.37
CA LEU A 43 2.26 1.42 5.01
C LEU A 43 1.71 2.86 4.91
N VAL A 44 0.83 3.26 5.84
CA VAL A 44 0.30 4.63 5.89
C VAL A 44 1.44 5.63 6.10
N MET A 45 2.34 5.40 7.06
CA MET A 45 3.50 6.29 7.28
C MET A 45 4.42 6.36 6.05
N ALA A 46 4.62 5.26 5.33
CA ALA A 46 5.40 5.24 4.09
C ALA A 46 4.74 6.10 3.01
N PHE A 47 3.42 6.03 2.87
CA PHE A 47 2.67 6.89 1.96
C PHE A 47 2.73 8.36 2.35
N GLU A 48 2.52 8.69 3.62
CA GLU A 48 2.61 10.05 4.13
C GLU A 48 3.96 10.68 3.78
N LYS A 49 5.04 9.93 3.98
CA LYS A 49 6.40 10.38 3.69
C LYS A 49 6.72 10.48 2.20
N GLU A 50 6.31 9.52 1.38
CA GLU A 50 6.59 9.51 -0.07
C GLU A 50 5.78 10.57 -0.82
N PHE A 51 4.55 10.84 -0.36
CA PHE A 51 3.65 11.80 -0.99
C PHE A 51 3.60 13.17 -0.30
N ASP A 52 4.27 13.34 0.84
CA ASP A 52 4.22 14.55 1.67
C ASP A 52 2.76 14.93 2.02
N ILE A 53 2.00 13.91 2.46
CA ILE A 53 0.58 13.99 2.84
C ILE A 53 0.39 13.52 4.27
N ASP A 54 -0.75 13.88 4.88
CA ASP A 54 -1.22 13.31 6.15
C ASP A 54 -2.52 12.52 5.90
N ILE A 55 -2.56 11.27 6.35
CA ILE A 55 -3.72 10.37 6.23
C ILE A 55 -4.34 10.21 7.64
N PRO A 56 -5.51 10.81 7.91
CA PRO A 56 -6.15 10.78 9.23
C PRO A 56 -6.87 9.47 9.58
#